data_AF-A0A8X6PLT8-F1
#
_entry.id   AF-A0A8X6PLT8-F1
#
_cell.length_a   1.000
_cell.length_b   1.000
_cell.length_c   1.000
_cell.angle_alpha   90.00
_cell.angle_beta   90.00
_cell.angle_gamma   90.00
#
_symmetry.space_group_name_H-M   'P 1'
#
loop_
_entity.id
_entity.type
_entity.pdbx_description
1 polymer ?
#
loop_
_entity_poly.entity_id
_entity_poly.type
_entity_poly.pdbx_seq_one_letter_code
_entity_poly.pdbx_strand_id
1 'polypeptide(L)'
;VTVFGADSGAASIMALRTSEGARGLFRMAWLLGPAVTFNRTFEDLSQHNRAFFLARSGCKNDTCLRHMPAKAVVETYLWKDEPSFRIRDQNDLPIQGIYPDQLIVLDGELLQRPPLEAIEAGEGEEIPTLVGTTAQATNAWPGPDDLFKWNWNQLSKYVVTSLDSFSQGIGHEALQKYNASQHNDFVSAEEVYSSMVSDLRQTCPIDRMCRTLANATTSALYRYVVTTTPSTPNKVHFSLDVLDVICQRHMRSSKRTPVDRD
;
A
#
# COMPACT_ATOMS: atom_id res chain seq x y z
N VAL A 1 14.67 -16.25 -13.54
CA VAL A 1 13.77 -16.29 -12.37
C VAL A 1 12.55 -15.44 -12.66
N THR A 2 11.36 -15.86 -12.22
CA THR A 2 10.16 -15.00 -12.21
C THR A 2 9.96 -14.54 -10.78
N VAL A 3 9.89 -13.23 -10.57
CA VAL A 3 9.57 -12.64 -9.25
C VAL A 3 8.11 -12.27 -9.21
N PHE A 4 7.50 -12.45 -8.04
CA PHE A 4 6.08 -12.23 -7.81
C PHE A 4 5.91 -11.52 -6.47
N GLY A 5 5.03 -10.53 -6.45
CA GLY A 5 4.73 -9.77 -5.24
C GLY A 5 3.35 -9.13 -5.31
N ALA A 6 2.77 -8.90 -4.14
CA ALA A 6 1.53 -8.15 -3.99
C ALA A 6 1.80 -6.82 -3.27
N ASP A 7 1.05 -5.78 -3.65
CA ASP A 7 1.07 -4.47 -3.01
C ASP A 7 2.50 -3.90 -2.88
N SER A 8 2.99 -3.67 -1.66
CA SER A 8 4.38 -3.24 -1.39
C SER A 8 5.45 -4.19 -1.95
N GLY A 9 5.17 -5.50 -2.04
CA GLY A 9 6.05 -6.47 -2.69
C GLY A 9 6.12 -6.27 -4.21
N ALA A 10 5.00 -5.91 -4.86
CA ALA A 10 5.00 -5.57 -6.27
C ALA A 10 5.69 -4.22 -6.53
N ALA A 11 5.51 -3.24 -5.63
CA ALA A 11 6.25 -1.98 -5.66
C ALA A 11 7.78 -2.19 -5.51
N SER A 12 8.18 -3.13 -4.65
CA SER A 12 9.59 -3.52 -4.49
C SER A 12 10.17 -4.13 -5.77
N ILE A 13 9.39 -4.95 -6.50
CA ILE A 13 9.81 -5.48 -7.80
C ILE A 13 9.99 -4.35 -8.82
N MET A 14 9.10 -3.36 -8.83
CA MET A 14 9.24 -2.18 -9.71
C MET A 14 10.52 -1.40 -9.38
N ALA A 15 10.83 -1.19 -8.11
CA ALA A 15 12.08 -0.54 -7.69
C ALA A 15 13.32 -1.35 -8.11
N LEU A 16 13.31 -2.68 -7.88
CA LEU A 16 14.42 -3.55 -8.31
C LEU A 16 14.60 -3.53 -9.82
N ARG A 17 13.51 -3.51 -10.60
CA ARG A 17 13.56 -3.48 -12.06
C ARG A 17 14.33 -2.26 -12.59
N THR A 18 14.29 -1.14 -11.88
CA THR A 18 14.97 0.10 -12.26
C THR A 18 16.31 0.30 -11.57
N SER A 19 16.71 -0.65 -10.71
CA SER A 19 17.99 -0.62 -10.02
C SER A 19 19.07 -1.34 -10.83
N GLU A 20 20.19 -0.66 -11.06
CA GLU A 20 21.36 -1.24 -11.72
C GLU A 20 21.88 -2.49 -11.00
N GLY A 21 21.85 -2.49 -9.66
CA GLY A 21 22.34 -3.60 -8.84
C GLY A 21 21.49 -4.87 -8.93
N ALA A 22 20.26 -4.77 -9.46
CA ALA A 22 19.36 -5.91 -9.62
C ALA A 22 19.24 -6.40 -11.07
N ARG A 23 19.96 -5.78 -12.01
CA ARG A 23 19.96 -6.16 -13.42
C ARG A 23 20.38 -7.62 -13.60
N GLY A 24 19.55 -8.38 -14.31
CA GLY A 24 19.78 -9.80 -14.61
C GLY A 24 19.45 -10.77 -13.48
N LEU A 25 19.00 -10.29 -12.30
CA LEU A 25 18.59 -11.17 -11.19
C LEU A 25 17.26 -11.87 -11.47
N PHE A 26 16.40 -11.27 -12.28
CA PHE A 26 15.12 -11.84 -12.70
C PHE A 26 14.80 -11.45 -14.14
N ARG A 27 14.01 -12.29 -14.81
CA ARG A 27 13.72 -12.15 -16.25
C ARG A 27 12.24 -11.93 -16.55
N MET A 28 11.39 -11.99 -15.52
CA MET A 28 9.94 -11.85 -15.60
C MET A 28 9.41 -11.36 -14.25
N ALA A 29 8.34 -10.56 -14.28
CA ALA A 29 7.68 -10.05 -13.09
C ALA A 29 6.17 -10.34 -13.12
N TRP A 30 5.60 -10.64 -11.96
CA TRP A 30 4.16 -10.69 -11.73
C TRP A 30 3.79 -9.78 -10.56
N LEU A 31 3.11 -8.68 -10.89
CA LEU A 31 2.74 -7.60 -9.99
C LEU A 31 1.24 -7.71 -9.65
N LEU A 32 0.91 -7.89 -8.38
CA LEU A 32 -0.48 -7.81 -7.90
C LEU A 32 -0.72 -6.50 -7.17
N GLY A 33 -1.65 -5.68 -7.65
CA GLY A 33 -2.05 -4.44 -6.99
C GLY A 33 -0.88 -3.55 -6.58
N PRO A 34 0.15 -3.28 -7.43
CA PRO A 34 1.33 -2.54 -7.00
C PRO A 34 0.96 -1.13 -6.51
N ALA A 35 1.60 -0.71 -5.42
CA ALA A 35 1.68 0.70 -5.10
C ALA A 35 2.54 1.42 -6.16
N VAL A 36 1.96 2.42 -6.82
CA VAL A 36 2.59 3.08 -7.99
C VAL A 36 3.15 4.48 -7.69
N THR A 37 3.07 4.93 -6.44
CA THR A 37 3.59 6.24 -6.02
C THR A 37 4.98 6.09 -5.39
N PHE A 38 5.96 6.77 -5.98
CA PHE A 38 7.38 6.72 -5.58
C PHE A 38 7.97 8.14 -5.55
N ASN A 39 7.33 9.09 -4.88
CA ASN A 39 7.75 10.49 -4.88
C ASN A 39 8.44 10.93 -3.59
N ARG A 40 8.51 10.07 -2.57
CA ARG A 40 9.16 10.41 -1.31
C ARG A 40 10.68 10.32 -1.42
N THR A 41 11.37 11.39 -1.05
CA THR A 41 12.83 11.39 -1.01
C THR A 41 13.36 10.86 0.32
N PHE A 42 14.63 10.41 0.33
CA PHE A 42 15.32 10.05 1.56
C PHE A 42 15.42 11.22 2.55
N GLU A 43 15.56 12.46 2.06
CA GLU A 43 15.59 13.66 2.88
C GLU A 43 14.25 13.89 3.60
N ASP A 44 13.14 13.83 2.86
CA ASP A 44 11.79 13.98 3.43
C ASP A 44 11.50 12.92 4.50
N LEU A 45 11.83 11.66 4.21
CA LEU A 45 11.69 10.57 5.18
C LEU A 45 12.60 10.79 6.39
N SER A 46 13.84 11.25 6.20
CA SER A 46 14.77 11.50 7.29
C SER A 46 14.30 12.64 8.20
N GLN A 47 13.74 13.71 7.63
CA GLN A 47 13.15 14.80 8.42
C GLN A 47 11.94 14.31 9.22
N HIS A 48 11.04 13.55 8.59
CA HIS A 48 9.90 12.93 9.25
C HIS A 48 10.36 11.99 10.39
N ASN A 49 11.30 11.08 10.13
CA ASN A 49 11.82 10.16 11.14
C ASN A 49 12.50 10.87 12.32
N ARG A 50 13.17 12.00 12.08
CA ARG A 50 13.73 12.82 13.19
C ARG A 50 12.63 13.47 14.03
N ALA A 51 11.62 14.04 13.37
CA ALA A 51 10.54 14.74 14.04
C ALA A 51 9.65 13.81 14.88
N PHE A 52 9.41 12.59 14.41
CA PHE A 52 8.49 11.66 15.05
C PHE A 52 9.20 10.49 15.71
N PHE A 53 9.85 9.61 14.95
CA PHE A 53 10.43 8.37 15.49
C PHE A 53 11.57 8.62 16.48
N LEU A 54 12.56 9.44 16.10
CA LEU A 54 13.73 9.71 16.95
C LEU A 54 13.32 10.47 18.21
N ALA A 55 12.49 11.51 18.08
CA ALA A 55 11.97 12.27 19.22
C ALA A 55 11.22 11.38 20.22
N ARG A 56 10.39 10.44 19.74
CA ARG A 56 9.63 9.50 20.59
C ARG A 56 10.49 8.40 21.19
N SER A 57 11.49 7.92 20.46
CA SER A 57 12.40 6.87 20.93
C SER A 57 13.25 7.29 22.14
N GLY A 58 13.40 8.60 22.38
CA GLY A 58 14.34 9.15 23.36
C GLY A 58 15.81 9.02 22.93
N CYS A 59 16.08 8.44 21.76
CA CYS A 59 17.42 8.31 21.23
C CYS A 59 17.90 9.60 20.56
N LYS A 60 19.21 9.83 20.62
CA LYS A 60 19.89 10.98 19.98
C LYS A 60 20.66 10.60 18.72
N ASN A 61 20.92 9.31 18.53
CA ASN A 61 21.70 8.77 17.42
C ASN A 61 21.30 7.32 17.11
N ASP A 62 21.83 6.79 16.02
CA ASP A 62 21.58 5.43 15.56
C ASP A 62 22.14 4.37 16.52
N THR A 63 23.25 4.66 17.21
CA THR A 63 23.83 3.75 18.21
C THR A 63 22.82 3.45 19.31
N CYS A 64 22.12 4.46 19.84
CA CYS A 64 21.04 4.26 20.80
C CYS A 64 19.90 3.42 20.20
N LEU A 65 19.46 3.74 18.98
CA LEU A 65 18.39 2.99 18.31
C LEU A 65 18.72 1.50 18.14
N ARG A 66 19.98 1.18 17.80
CA ARG A 66 20.45 -0.22 17.65
C ARG A 66 20.46 -1.01 18.96
N HIS A 67 20.48 -0.35 20.11
CA HIS A 67 20.39 -0.98 21.42
C HIS A 67 18.94 -1.11 21.93
N MET A 68 17.97 -0.52 21.25
CA MET A 68 16.57 -0.66 21.63
C MET A 68 16.11 -2.12 21.41
N PRO A 69 15.32 -2.68 22.34
CA PRO A 69 14.63 -3.93 22.08
C PRO A 69 13.73 -3.81 20.85
N ALA A 70 13.68 -4.85 20.00
CA ALA A 70 12.87 -4.85 18.78
C ALA A 70 11.40 -4.47 19.05
N LYS A 71 10.83 -4.96 20.14
CA LYS A 71 9.47 -4.59 20.57
C LYS A 71 9.32 -3.08 20.80
N ALA A 72 10.29 -2.46 21.48
CA ALA A 72 10.27 -1.02 21.74
C ALA A 72 10.41 -0.20 20.44
N VAL A 73 11.22 -0.66 19.48
CA VAL A 73 11.33 -0.02 18.16
C VAL A 73 9.97 -0.02 17.45
N VAL A 74 9.31 -1.17 17.39
CA VAL A 74 7.99 -1.30 16.77
C VAL A 74 6.96 -0.44 17.48
N GLU A 75 6.86 -0.50 18.81
CA GLU A 75 5.86 0.28 19.57
C GLU A 75 6.08 1.79 19.44
N THR A 76 7.33 2.22 19.26
CA THR A 76 7.67 3.63 18.99
C THR A 76 7.29 4.05 17.56
N TYR A 77 7.45 3.15 16.59
CA TYR A 77 7.22 3.41 15.17
C TYR A 77 5.73 3.28 14.78
N LEU A 78 5.06 2.21 15.20
CA LEU A 78 3.67 1.88 14.90
C LEU A 78 2.66 2.47 15.90
N TRP A 79 2.94 3.67 16.39
CA TRP A 79 2.04 4.32 17.33
C TRP A 79 0.64 4.53 16.71
N LYS A 80 -0.41 4.40 17.54
CA LYS A 80 -1.82 4.39 17.13
C LYS A 80 -2.27 5.62 16.32
N ASP A 81 -1.57 6.75 16.49
CA ASP A 81 -1.97 8.05 15.95
C ASP A 81 -1.05 8.57 14.84
N GLU A 82 -0.09 7.76 14.33
CA GLU A 82 0.74 8.21 13.20
C GLU A 82 -0.04 8.10 11.88
N PRO A 83 -0.37 9.22 11.20
CA PRO A 83 -1.22 9.19 10.00
C PRO A 83 -0.65 8.31 8.90
N SER A 84 0.67 8.32 8.75
CA SER A 84 1.43 7.55 7.76
C SER A 84 1.12 6.04 7.77
N PHE A 85 0.88 5.44 8.94
CA PHE A 85 0.67 3.98 9.08
C PHE A 85 -0.79 3.57 9.23
N ARG A 86 -1.72 4.50 9.11
CA ARG A 86 -3.14 4.17 9.11
C ARG A 86 -3.46 3.46 7.80
N ILE A 87 -3.47 2.13 7.82
CA ILE A 87 -3.97 1.28 6.73
C ILE A 87 -5.35 1.76 6.25
N ARG A 88 -6.14 2.37 7.15
CA ARG A 88 -7.39 3.05 6.81
C ARG A 88 -7.19 4.09 5.72
N ASP A 89 -6.24 4.99 5.89
CA ASP A 89 -5.98 6.11 4.98
C ASP A 89 -5.47 5.61 3.60
N GLN A 90 -4.95 4.38 3.51
CA GLN A 90 -4.62 3.69 2.25
C GLN A 90 -5.86 3.19 1.50
N ASN A 91 -6.89 2.78 2.24
CA ASN A 91 -8.12 2.17 1.71
C ASN A 91 -9.35 3.08 1.89
N ASP A 92 -9.13 4.38 2.08
CA ASP A 92 -10.14 5.44 2.12
C ASP A 92 -10.10 6.26 0.82
N LEU A 93 -11.12 7.09 0.59
CA LEU A 93 -11.04 8.11 -0.44
C LEU A 93 -9.83 9.01 -0.18
N PRO A 94 -9.12 9.45 -1.23
CA PRO A 94 -8.03 10.40 -1.06
C PRO A 94 -8.58 11.70 -0.48
N ILE A 95 -7.83 12.28 0.45
CA ILE A 95 -8.06 13.61 1.03
C ILE A 95 -6.73 14.36 0.92
N GLN A 96 -6.77 15.61 0.45
CA GLN A 96 -5.57 16.43 0.31
C GLN A 96 -4.86 16.58 1.66
N GLY A 97 -3.54 16.36 1.67
CA GLY A 97 -2.74 16.42 2.89
C GLY A 97 -2.70 15.11 3.69
N ILE A 98 -3.53 14.12 3.36
CA ILE A 98 -3.51 12.79 3.96
C ILE A 98 -2.92 11.82 2.94
N TYR A 99 -1.66 11.43 3.18
CA TYR A 99 -0.94 10.53 2.31
C TYR A 99 -0.55 9.27 3.07
N PRO A 100 -0.75 8.08 2.49
CA PRO A 100 -0.20 6.87 3.06
C PRO A 100 1.33 6.90 3.02
N ASP A 101 1.98 6.29 4.01
CA ASP A 101 3.44 6.25 4.03
C ASP A 101 3.98 5.51 2.81
N GLN A 102 5.01 6.10 2.19
CA GLN A 102 5.82 5.42 1.21
C GLN A 102 7.04 4.84 1.92
N LEU A 103 7.11 3.50 1.94
CA LEU A 103 8.22 2.75 2.51
C LEU A 103 9.46 2.73 1.61
N ILE A 104 9.25 2.87 0.30
CA ILE A 104 10.33 3.00 -0.69
C ILE A 104 10.57 4.48 -0.92
N VAL A 105 11.83 4.90 -0.88
CA VAL A 105 12.24 6.29 -1.08
C VAL A 105 13.28 6.42 -2.18
N LEU A 106 13.34 7.61 -2.78
CA LEU A 106 14.41 8.00 -3.68
C LEU A 106 15.65 8.33 -2.83
N ASP A 107 16.64 7.44 -2.84
CA ASP A 107 17.87 7.54 -2.04
C ASP A 107 19.06 8.11 -2.84
N GLY A 108 18.92 8.24 -4.16
CA GLY A 108 19.99 8.71 -5.04
C GLY A 108 21.09 7.68 -5.30
N GLU A 109 20.99 6.48 -4.72
CA GLU A 109 21.94 5.38 -4.89
C GLU A 109 21.28 4.19 -5.59
N LEU A 110 20.31 3.54 -4.91
CA LEU A 110 19.55 2.43 -5.47
C LEU A 110 18.44 2.92 -6.40
N LEU A 111 17.75 4.00 -6.00
CA LEU A 111 16.66 4.63 -6.73
C LEU A 111 16.92 6.13 -6.84
N GLN A 112 17.27 6.55 -8.05
CA GLN A 112 17.54 7.95 -8.36
C GLN A 112 16.28 8.72 -8.75
N ARG A 113 15.26 8.03 -9.28
CA ARG A 113 13.98 8.61 -9.70
C ARG A 113 12.86 7.56 -9.60
N PRO A 114 11.58 7.98 -9.69
CA PRO A 114 10.45 7.06 -9.65
C PRO A 114 10.59 5.96 -10.72
N PRO A 115 10.29 4.67 -10.42
CA PRO A 115 10.52 3.58 -11.36
C PRO A 115 9.81 3.74 -12.71
N LEU A 116 8.61 4.31 -12.73
CA LEU A 116 7.91 4.58 -13.99
C LEU A 116 8.64 5.61 -14.85
N GLU A 117 9.15 6.68 -14.25
CA GLU A 117 9.91 7.73 -14.96
C GLU A 117 11.26 7.21 -15.45
N ALA A 118 11.92 6.34 -14.68
CA ALA A 118 13.13 5.64 -15.11
C ALA A 118 12.86 4.81 -16.36
N ILE A 119 11.80 4.00 -16.36
CA ILE A 119 11.43 3.17 -17.52
C ILE A 119 11.06 4.03 -18.73
N GLU A 120 10.32 5.13 -18.55
CA GLU A 120 10.02 6.08 -19.63
C GLU A 120 11.29 6.73 -20.22
N ALA A 121 12.33 6.92 -19.41
CA ALA A 121 13.63 7.40 -19.85
C ALA A 121 14.52 6.31 -20.50
N GLY A 122 14.03 5.07 -20.62
CA GLY A 122 14.80 3.94 -21.13
C GLY A 122 15.78 3.35 -20.12
N GLU A 123 15.59 3.63 -18.82
CA GLU A 123 16.38 3.08 -17.73
C GLU A 123 15.70 1.83 -17.12
N GLY A 124 16.49 0.94 -16.53
CA GLY A 124 16.01 -0.32 -15.95
C GLY A 124 15.96 -1.48 -16.93
N GLU A 125 15.53 -2.64 -16.44
CA GLU A 125 15.48 -3.88 -17.23
C GLU A 125 14.15 -4.04 -17.97
N GLU A 126 14.24 -4.34 -19.27
CA GLU A 126 13.09 -4.74 -20.08
C GLU A 126 12.78 -6.22 -19.88
N ILE A 127 11.74 -6.50 -19.10
CA ILE A 127 11.29 -7.86 -18.81
C ILE A 127 9.79 -8.01 -19.06
N PRO A 128 9.33 -9.20 -19.51
CA PRO A 128 7.92 -9.51 -19.55
C PRO A 128 7.27 -9.34 -18.16
N THR A 129 6.11 -8.68 -18.13
CA THR A 129 5.43 -8.31 -16.90
C THR A 129 3.95 -8.70 -16.97
N LEU A 130 3.45 -9.40 -15.94
CA LEU A 130 2.04 -9.66 -15.72
C LEU A 130 1.53 -8.76 -14.59
N VAL A 131 0.47 -8.00 -14.82
CA VAL A 131 -0.11 -7.07 -13.84
C VAL A 131 -1.55 -7.45 -13.53
N GLY A 132 -1.84 -7.65 -12.26
CA GLY A 132 -3.15 -8.04 -11.75
C GLY A 132 -3.72 -7.02 -10.77
N THR A 133 -5.04 -6.83 -10.80
CA THR A 133 -5.79 -6.19 -9.70
C THR A 133 -7.07 -6.99 -9.45
N THR A 134 -7.67 -6.83 -8.27
CA THR A 134 -9.06 -7.24 -8.05
C THR A 134 -9.99 -6.07 -8.38
N ALA A 135 -11.20 -6.33 -8.89
CA ALA A 135 -12.19 -5.30 -9.15
C ALA A 135 -12.58 -4.54 -7.86
N GLN A 136 -12.58 -5.24 -6.72
CA GLN A 136 -12.84 -4.68 -5.41
C GLN A 136 -11.59 -4.77 -4.53
N ALA A 137 -10.57 -3.99 -4.89
CA ALA A 137 -9.25 -4.01 -4.27
C ALA A 137 -9.23 -3.58 -2.80
N THR A 138 -10.17 -2.75 -2.37
CA THR A 138 -10.23 -2.30 -0.98
C THR A 138 -11.15 -3.12 -0.08
N ASN A 139 -11.90 -4.09 -0.62
CA ASN A 139 -12.86 -4.88 0.18
C ASN A 139 -12.22 -5.74 1.27
N ALA A 140 -10.92 -6.03 1.18
CA ALA A 140 -10.21 -6.74 2.25
C ALA A 140 -10.12 -5.90 3.53
N TRP A 141 -10.14 -4.56 3.38
CA TRP A 141 -10.17 -3.61 4.48
C TRP A 141 -10.85 -2.31 4.01
N PRO A 142 -12.20 -2.32 3.90
CA PRO A 142 -12.94 -1.15 3.44
C PRO A 142 -12.76 0.00 4.43
N GLY A 143 -12.90 1.24 3.94
CA GLY A 143 -12.59 2.47 4.67
C GLY A 143 -13.32 2.65 6.02
N PRO A 144 -14.25 3.60 6.18
CA PRO A 144 -14.87 3.88 7.48
C PRO A 144 -15.51 2.64 8.14
N ASP A 145 -15.29 2.46 9.45
CA ASP A 145 -15.74 1.26 10.19
C ASP A 145 -17.25 1.03 10.15
N ASP A 146 -18.02 2.10 9.96
CA ASP A 146 -19.47 2.07 9.93
C ASP A 146 -20.05 2.14 8.51
N LEU A 147 -19.23 1.93 7.47
CA LEU A 147 -19.63 1.99 6.06
C LEU A 147 -20.86 1.14 5.75
N PHE A 148 -20.95 -0.06 6.33
CA PHE A 148 -22.10 -0.97 6.18
C PHE A 148 -23.44 -0.39 6.70
N LYS A 149 -23.41 0.71 7.47
CA LYS A 149 -24.59 1.41 7.98
C LYS A 149 -24.92 2.67 7.18
N TRP A 150 -24.11 3.03 6.20
CA TRP A 150 -24.26 4.29 5.50
C TRP A 150 -25.49 4.30 4.61
N ASN A 151 -26.24 5.40 4.68
CA ASN A 151 -27.22 5.75 3.66
C ASN A 151 -26.59 6.62 2.56
N TRP A 152 -27.35 6.85 1.49
CA TRP A 152 -26.91 7.65 0.35
C TRP A 152 -26.51 9.09 0.68
N ASN A 153 -27.12 9.70 1.71
CA ASN A 153 -26.76 11.04 2.15
C ASN A 153 -25.40 11.06 2.86
N GLN A 154 -25.13 10.06 3.70
CA GLN A 154 -23.82 9.88 4.34
C GLN A 154 -22.73 9.66 3.28
N LEU A 155 -22.97 8.77 2.31
CA LEU A 155 -22.07 8.57 1.18
C LEU A 155 -21.78 9.88 0.44
N SER A 156 -22.84 10.58 0.03
CA SER A 156 -22.71 11.82 -0.76
C SER A 156 -21.92 12.88 -0.02
N LYS A 157 -22.25 13.11 1.26
CA LYS A 157 -21.54 14.06 2.12
C LYS A 157 -20.06 13.68 2.25
N TYR A 158 -19.75 12.41 2.45
CA TYR A 158 -18.39 11.94 2.64
C TYR A 158 -17.56 12.06 1.35
N VAL A 159 -18.11 11.65 0.21
CA VAL A 159 -17.46 11.77 -1.10
C VAL A 159 -17.16 13.22 -1.44
N VAL A 160 -18.14 14.12 -1.28
CA VAL A 160 -17.95 15.55 -1.53
C VAL A 160 -16.89 16.13 -0.61
N THR A 161 -16.98 15.89 0.69
CA THR A 161 -16.00 16.42 1.66
C THR A 161 -14.59 15.92 1.39
N SER A 162 -14.45 14.65 1.00
CA SER A 162 -13.14 14.04 0.76
C SER A 162 -12.52 14.53 -0.54
N LEU A 163 -13.25 14.47 -1.65
CA LEU A 163 -12.69 14.76 -2.97
C LEU A 163 -12.63 16.26 -3.29
N ASP A 164 -13.54 17.08 -2.73
CA ASP A 164 -13.47 18.54 -2.92
C ASP A 164 -12.29 19.17 -2.16
N SER A 165 -11.61 18.41 -1.29
CA SER A 165 -10.33 18.83 -0.71
C SER A 165 -9.25 19.08 -1.79
N PHE A 166 -9.35 18.47 -2.98
CA PHE A 166 -8.41 18.71 -4.08
C PHE A 166 -8.85 19.88 -4.98
N SER A 167 -10.14 19.96 -5.28
CA SER A 167 -10.76 21.06 -6.02
C SER A 167 -12.27 20.99 -5.88
N GLN A 168 -12.91 22.15 -5.76
CA GLN A 168 -14.37 22.23 -5.68
C GLN A 168 -15.06 21.54 -6.86
N GLY A 169 -16.08 20.74 -6.58
CA GLY A 169 -16.92 20.07 -7.60
C GLY A 169 -16.49 18.65 -7.99
N ILE A 170 -15.26 18.23 -7.68
CA ILE A 170 -14.76 16.87 -8.02
C ILE A 170 -15.63 15.79 -7.38
N GLY A 171 -16.05 15.97 -6.12
CA GLY A 171 -16.89 15.01 -5.42
C GLY A 171 -18.26 14.84 -6.06
N HIS A 172 -18.85 15.91 -6.59
CA HIS A 172 -20.11 15.83 -7.33
C HIS A 172 -19.96 15.11 -8.67
N GLU A 173 -18.87 15.38 -9.41
CA GLU A 173 -18.55 14.66 -10.64
C GLU A 173 -18.34 13.16 -10.38
N ALA A 174 -17.65 12.82 -9.28
CA ALA A 174 -17.48 11.43 -8.87
C ALA A 174 -18.83 10.76 -8.58
N LEU A 175 -19.70 11.38 -7.76
CA LEU A 175 -21.03 10.83 -7.48
C LEU A 175 -21.86 10.62 -8.75
N GLN A 176 -21.78 11.53 -9.72
CA GLN A 176 -22.45 11.38 -11.01
C GLN A 176 -21.87 10.19 -11.80
N LYS A 177 -20.55 10.06 -11.86
CA LYS A 177 -19.87 8.99 -12.62
C LYS A 177 -20.20 7.59 -12.10
N TYR A 178 -20.38 7.46 -10.79
CA TYR A 178 -20.77 6.20 -10.14
C TYR A 178 -22.29 6.02 -10.03
N ASN A 179 -23.09 6.90 -10.66
CA ASN A 179 -24.55 6.90 -10.58
C ASN A 179 -25.08 6.85 -9.13
N ALA A 180 -24.35 7.43 -8.17
CA ALA A 180 -24.71 7.39 -6.75
C ALA A 180 -26.03 8.13 -6.46
N SER A 181 -26.41 9.06 -7.34
CA SER A 181 -27.68 9.79 -7.30
C SER A 181 -28.88 9.00 -7.85
N GLN A 182 -28.64 7.87 -8.52
CA GLN A 182 -29.68 7.01 -9.10
C GLN A 182 -29.83 5.78 -8.21
N HIS A 183 -30.51 5.97 -7.08
CA HIS A 183 -30.75 4.90 -6.11
C HIS A 183 -31.53 3.75 -6.77
N ASN A 184 -31.02 2.54 -6.62
CA ASN A 184 -31.74 1.32 -6.94
C ASN A 184 -31.63 0.35 -5.75
N ASP A 185 -32.55 -0.60 -5.65
CA ASP A 185 -32.59 -1.56 -4.53
C ASP A 185 -31.50 -2.64 -4.61
N PHE A 186 -30.70 -2.65 -5.70
CA PHE A 186 -29.74 -3.71 -6.00
C PHE A 186 -28.29 -3.36 -5.61
N VAL A 187 -27.98 -2.07 -5.45
CA VAL A 187 -26.63 -1.57 -5.15
C VAL A 187 -26.66 -0.78 -3.85
N SER A 188 -25.80 -1.13 -2.89
CA SER A 188 -25.71 -0.43 -1.61
C SER A 188 -24.76 0.77 -1.70
N ALA A 189 -24.89 1.71 -0.75
CA ALA A 189 -23.94 2.81 -0.61
C ALA A 189 -22.50 2.31 -0.33
N GLU A 190 -22.37 1.21 0.41
CA GLU A 190 -21.10 0.52 0.68
C GLU A 190 -20.45 0.00 -0.61
N GLU A 191 -21.24 -0.59 -1.52
CA GLU A 191 -20.72 -1.13 -2.79
C GLU A 191 -20.25 -0.01 -3.72
N VAL A 192 -21.02 1.09 -3.83
CA VAL A 192 -20.62 2.27 -4.60
C VAL A 192 -19.34 2.88 -4.04
N TYR A 193 -19.29 3.05 -2.72
CA TYR A 193 -18.10 3.56 -2.04
C TYR A 193 -16.88 2.69 -2.31
N SER A 194 -16.99 1.38 -2.09
CA SER A 194 -15.85 0.46 -2.21
C SER A 194 -15.34 0.37 -3.65
N SER A 195 -16.25 0.44 -4.63
CA SER A 195 -15.91 0.53 -6.04
C SER A 195 -15.16 1.82 -6.36
N MET A 196 -15.64 2.96 -5.86
CA MET A 196 -14.99 4.26 -6.05
C MET A 196 -13.58 4.31 -5.46
N VAL A 197 -13.41 3.82 -4.23
CA VAL A 197 -12.08 3.75 -3.62
C VAL A 197 -11.17 2.79 -4.37
N SER A 198 -11.66 1.60 -4.74
CA SER A 198 -10.88 0.61 -5.50
C SER A 198 -10.37 1.19 -6.83
N ASP A 199 -11.20 1.95 -7.53
CA ASP A 199 -10.81 2.60 -8.77
C ASP A 199 -9.77 3.70 -8.55
N LEU A 200 -9.99 4.59 -7.58
CA LEU A 200 -9.11 5.73 -7.31
C LEU A 200 -7.74 5.30 -6.76
N ARG A 201 -7.71 4.27 -5.89
CA ARG A 201 -6.49 3.84 -5.19
C ARG A 201 -5.69 2.78 -5.95
N GLN A 202 -6.37 1.93 -6.74
CA GLN A 202 -5.75 0.74 -7.32
C GLN A 202 -5.97 0.66 -8.83
N THR A 203 -7.20 0.46 -9.30
CA THR A 203 -7.47 0.14 -10.71
C THR A 203 -6.98 1.22 -11.67
N CYS A 204 -7.38 2.49 -11.48
CA CYS A 204 -7.00 3.56 -12.40
C CYS A 204 -5.49 3.87 -12.38
N PRO A 205 -4.82 4.01 -11.21
CA PRO A 205 -3.37 4.20 -11.16
C PRO A 205 -2.59 3.04 -11.83
N ILE A 206 -3.03 1.80 -11.64
CA ILE A 206 -2.38 0.62 -12.22
C ILE A 206 -2.63 0.54 -13.72
N ASP A 207 -3.82 0.86 -14.21
CA ASP A 207 -4.09 0.94 -15.64
C ASP A 207 -3.24 2.03 -16.31
N ARG A 208 -3.05 3.17 -15.65
CA ARG A 208 -2.13 4.22 -16.12
C ARG A 208 -0.69 3.71 -16.15
N MET A 209 -0.22 3.06 -15.08
CA MET A 209 1.10 2.42 -15.03
C MET A 209 1.28 1.43 -16.20
N CYS A 210 0.30 0.54 -16.44
CA CYS A 210 0.36 -0.41 -17.54
C CYS A 210 0.44 0.26 -18.91
N ARG A 211 -0.34 1.33 -19.16
CA ARG A 211 -0.25 2.09 -20.42
C ARG A 211 1.12 2.73 -20.59
N THR A 212 1.66 3.33 -19.54
CA THR A 212 3.02 3.88 -19.54
C THR A 212 4.05 2.80 -19.89
N LEU A 213 4.01 1.64 -19.20
CA LEU A 213 4.94 0.53 -19.46
C LEU A 213 4.82 -0.03 -20.88
N ALA A 214 3.60 -0.15 -21.41
CA ALA A 214 3.36 -0.62 -22.77
C ALA A 214 3.93 0.34 -23.83
N ASN A 215 3.91 1.65 -23.55
CA ASN A 215 4.44 2.65 -24.45
C ASN A 215 5.97 2.77 -24.34
N ALA A 216 6.53 2.57 -23.15
CA ALA A 216 7.94 2.77 -22.86
C ALA A 216 8.81 1.54 -23.14
N THR A 217 8.23 0.34 -23.26
CA THR A 217 9.00 -0.91 -23.37
C THR A 217 8.52 -1.80 -24.52
N THR A 218 9.41 -2.66 -25.01
CA THR A 218 9.08 -3.64 -26.07
C THR A 218 8.72 -5.02 -25.50
N SER A 219 8.99 -5.22 -24.21
CA SER A 219 8.69 -6.46 -23.50
C SER A 219 7.19 -6.73 -23.38
N ALA A 220 6.82 -8.02 -23.37
CA ALA A 220 5.43 -8.43 -23.25
C ALA A 220 4.79 -7.95 -21.93
N LEU A 221 3.68 -7.21 -22.02
CA LEU A 221 2.90 -6.76 -20.88
C LEU A 221 1.50 -7.37 -20.94
N TYR A 222 1.10 -8.02 -19.85
CA TYR A 222 -0.24 -8.59 -19.71
C TYR A 222 -0.96 -7.95 -18.52
N ARG A 223 -2.25 -7.68 -18.68
CA ARG A 223 -3.11 -7.08 -17.66
C ARG A 223 -4.34 -7.96 -17.43
N TYR A 224 -4.67 -8.24 -16.18
CA TYR A 224 -5.91 -8.95 -15.84
C TYR A 224 -6.59 -8.35 -14.61
N VAL A 225 -7.92 -8.38 -14.58
CA VAL A 225 -8.74 -7.96 -13.43
C VAL A 225 -9.47 -9.17 -12.88
N VAL A 226 -9.31 -9.45 -11.59
CA VAL A 226 -10.04 -10.51 -10.89
C VAL A 226 -11.40 -9.98 -10.46
N THR A 227 -12.46 -10.61 -10.96
CA THR A 227 -13.85 -10.29 -10.63
C THR A 227 -14.53 -11.36 -9.77
N THR A 228 -13.82 -12.44 -9.45
CA THR A 228 -14.36 -13.54 -8.66
C THR A 228 -14.45 -13.18 -7.18
N THR A 229 -15.64 -13.38 -6.61
CA THR A 229 -15.87 -13.28 -5.16
C THR A 229 -15.84 -14.68 -4.55
N PRO A 230 -15.11 -14.91 -3.44
CA PRO A 230 -15.15 -16.18 -2.73
C PRO A 230 -16.58 -16.54 -2.31
N SER A 231 -16.98 -17.81 -2.51
CA SER A 231 -18.32 -18.30 -2.14
C SER A 231 -18.55 -18.38 -0.63
N THR A 232 -17.48 -18.26 0.16
CA THR A 232 -17.53 -18.22 1.62
C THR A 232 -16.63 -17.10 2.12
N PRO A 233 -16.97 -16.45 3.25
CA PRO A 233 -16.11 -15.44 3.85
C PRO A 233 -14.73 -16.03 4.15
N ASN A 234 -13.70 -15.48 3.50
CA ASN A 234 -12.34 -15.81 3.85
C ASN A 234 -12.01 -15.10 5.17
N LYS A 235 -11.64 -15.87 6.20
CA LYS A 235 -10.98 -15.29 7.37
C LYS A 235 -9.60 -14.82 6.93
N VAL A 236 -9.50 -13.56 6.55
CA VAL A 236 -8.19 -12.95 6.34
C VAL A 236 -7.59 -12.76 7.73
N HIS A 237 -6.70 -13.67 8.13
CA HIS A 237 -5.86 -13.44 9.30
C HIS A 237 -4.85 -12.34 8.95
N PHE A 238 -5.28 -11.09 9.09
CA PHE A 238 -4.38 -9.96 9.17
C PHE A 238 -3.70 -10.01 10.54
N SER A 239 -2.69 -10.85 10.60
CA SER A 239 -1.77 -10.89 11.69
C SER A 239 -0.93 -9.61 11.58
N LEU A 240 -1.34 -8.55 12.29
CA LEU A 240 -0.36 -7.70 12.99
C LEU A 240 0.57 -8.59 13.86
N ASP A 241 0.13 -9.82 14.14
CA ASP A 241 0.85 -10.92 14.76
C ASP A 241 2.06 -11.48 14.00
N VAL A 242 2.56 -10.87 12.91
CA VAL A 242 3.87 -11.31 12.36
C VAL A 242 4.95 -11.05 13.43
N LEU A 243 4.70 -10.08 14.30
CA LEU A 243 5.48 -9.86 15.52
C LEU A 243 5.14 -10.83 16.66
N ASP A 244 3.90 -11.29 16.77
CA ASP A 244 3.51 -12.26 17.81
C ASP A 244 3.99 -13.68 17.49
N VAL A 245 4.05 -14.09 16.22
CA VAL A 245 4.60 -15.38 15.79
C VAL A 245 6.13 -15.42 15.97
N ILE A 246 6.83 -14.29 15.77
CA ILE A 246 8.27 -14.19 16.04
C ILE A 246 8.53 -14.12 17.56
N CYS A 247 7.70 -13.40 18.34
CA CYS A 247 7.87 -13.30 19.80
C CYS A 247 7.46 -14.59 20.55
N GLN A 248 6.40 -15.29 20.12
CA GLN A 248 5.97 -16.53 20.77
C GLN A 248 6.95 -17.69 20.54
N ARG A 249 7.72 -17.67 19.45
CA ARG A 249 8.78 -18.68 19.23
C ARG A 249 9.97 -18.48 20.18
N HIS A 250 10.23 -17.26 20.66
CA HIS A 250 11.30 -17.01 21.62
C HIS A 250 10.91 -17.27 23.09
N MET A 251 9.61 -17.20 23.44
CA MET A 251 9.17 -17.57 24.79
C MET A 251 9.04 -19.08 25.01
N ARG A 252 9.02 -19.90 23.94
CA ARG A 252 8.99 -21.38 24.06
C ARG A 252 10.37 -22.05 24.08
N SER A 253 11.46 -21.33 23.81
CA SER A 253 12.83 -21.90 23.89
C SER A 253 13.55 -21.64 25.23
N SER A 254 12.91 -21.00 26.21
CA SER A 254 13.52 -20.67 27.52
C SER A 254 12.99 -21.49 28.71
N LYS A 255 12.33 -22.63 28.49
CA LYS A 255 11.97 -23.57 29.58
C LYS A 255 12.32 -25.01 29.21
N ARG A 256 13.61 -25.34 29.28
CA ARG A 256 14.11 -26.67 29.66
C ARG A 256 15.46 -26.51 30.37
N THR A 257 15.43 -26.28 31.67
CA THR A 257 16.48 -26.76 32.56
C THR A 257 16.02 -28.11 33.12
N PRO A 258 16.88 -29.15 33.13
CA PRO A 258 16.59 -30.39 33.83
C PRO A 258 16.69 -30.13 35.33
N VAL A 259 15.70 -30.59 36.09
CA VAL A 259 15.87 -30.83 37.52
C VAL A 259 16.58 -32.17 37.62
N ASP A 260 17.89 -32.12 37.84
CA ASP A 260 18.64 -33.28 38.28
C ASP A 260 18.30 -33.59 39.74
N ARG A 261 18.22 -34.89 39.98
CA ARG A 261 18.00 -35.54 41.27
C ARG A 261 19.26 -35.45 42.11
N ASP A 262 19.07 -35.17 43.39
CA ASP A 262 19.82 -35.77 44.50
C ASP A 262 18.81 -36.20 45.56
#